data_AF-A0A419A2Q8-F1
#
_entry.id   AF-A0A419A2Q8-F1
#
_cell.length_a   1.000
_cell.length_b   1.000
_cell.length_c   1.000
_cell.angle_alpha   90.00
_cell.angle_beta   90.00
_cell.angle_gamma   90.00
#
_symmetry.space_group_name_H-M   'P 1'
#
loop_
_entity.id
_entity.type
_entity.pdbx_description
1 polymer ?
#
loop_
_entity_poly.entity_id
_entity_poly.type
_entity_poly.pdbx_seq_one_letter_code
_entity_poly.pdbx_strand_id
1 'polypeptide(L)'
;MPNHVTNRVVVTGPSAAIAAFRAAFLVENVEADEDGKEHPFTRFDFNRIIPRPTILEQTESSTAVSMGLLVLGRPEIIKDGFGTPSIEAEVARYLGLPWVQEVGVTDYESLKTLLTQRDPGCVAKAEIAIRAYEECGHASWYSWSISNWGTKWNAYSFEVIEEREGRLEFRFDTAWSPPEPVFAALADHPECEDLRIDIQGFDEGWLFAYRAEISCGIYDIESITPTPELYAEIYGEPCVDEDGEAEDPVPGAAMI
;
A
#
# COMPACT_ATOMS: atom_id res chain seq x y z
N MET A 1 2.06 -7.50 -13.43
CA MET A 1 2.55 -7.40 -12.04
C MET A 1 2.03 -6.09 -11.46
N PRO A 2 1.80 -5.96 -10.14
CA PRO A 2 1.52 -4.65 -9.57
C PRO A 2 2.70 -3.72 -9.85
N ASN A 3 2.43 -2.43 -10.08
CA ASN A 3 3.49 -1.44 -10.22
C ASN A 3 4.15 -1.20 -8.85
N HIS A 4 5.48 -1.28 -8.79
CA HIS A 4 6.27 -1.19 -7.57
C HIS A 4 7.03 0.15 -7.48
N VAL A 5 7.11 0.70 -6.28
CA VAL A 5 7.98 1.84 -5.96
C VAL A 5 9.09 1.32 -5.05
N THR A 6 10.32 1.37 -5.54
CA THR A 6 11.50 1.00 -4.76
C THR A 6 11.95 2.18 -3.94
N ASN A 7 12.24 1.95 -2.66
CA ASN A 7 12.62 2.96 -1.68
C ASN A 7 13.97 2.57 -1.09
N ARG A 8 15.00 3.38 -1.36
CA ARG A 8 16.33 3.26 -0.73
C ARG A 8 16.42 4.23 0.42
N VAL A 9 16.78 3.72 1.60
CA VAL A 9 16.82 4.46 2.85
C VAL A 9 18.20 4.37 3.47
N VAL A 10 18.74 5.52 3.84
CA VAL A 10 20.04 5.68 4.49
C VAL A 10 19.81 6.34 5.84
N VAL A 11 20.01 5.58 6.92
CA VAL A 11 19.93 6.04 8.30
C VAL A 11 21.35 6.33 8.81
N THR A 12 21.57 7.55 9.30
CA THR A 12 22.86 7.98 9.86
C THR A 12 22.67 8.62 11.23
N GLY A 13 23.64 8.40 12.11
CA GLY A 13 23.60 8.91 13.49
C GLY A 13 24.41 8.05 14.45
N PRO A 14 24.26 8.25 15.78
CA PRO A 14 24.93 7.43 16.77
C PRO A 14 24.56 5.94 16.65
N SER A 15 25.53 5.03 16.78
CA SER A 15 25.30 3.59 16.63
C SER A 15 24.22 3.03 17.57
N ALA A 16 24.08 3.61 18.76
CA ALA A 16 23.02 3.23 19.71
C ALA A 16 21.61 3.62 19.21
N ALA A 17 21.47 4.79 18.57
CA ALA A 17 20.21 5.25 17.99
C ALA A 17 19.84 4.40 16.77
N ILE A 18 20.81 4.08 15.89
CA ILE A 18 20.59 3.17 14.75
C ILE A 18 20.15 1.77 15.23
N ALA A 19 20.77 1.24 16.28
CA ALA A 19 20.37 -0.04 16.87
C ALA A 19 18.93 0.00 17.42
N ALA A 20 18.53 1.11 18.06
CA ALA A 20 17.17 1.32 18.54
C ALA A 20 16.16 1.40 17.38
N PHE A 21 16.46 2.17 16.32
CA PHE A 21 15.67 2.23 15.10
C PHE A 21 15.46 0.84 14.47
N ARG A 22 16.56 0.08 14.31
CA ARG A 22 16.49 -1.29 13.77
C ARG A 22 15.57 -2.17 14.61
N ALA A 23 15.73 -2.16 15.93
CA ALA A 23 14.93 -2.98 16.83
C ALA A 23 13.44 -2.60 16.84
N ALA A 24 13.14 -1.31 16.65
CA ALA A 24 11.76 -0.81 16.64
C ALA A 24 11.02 -1.17 15.35
N PHE A 25 11.67 -1.00 14.18
CA PHE A 25 10.96 -0.99 12.89
C PHE A 25 11.36 -2.10 11.92
N LEU A 26 12.50 -2.76 12.10
CA LEU A 26 12.94 -3.88 11.26
C LEU A 26 12.61 -5.21 11.94
N VAL A 27 11.59 -5.90 11.42
CA VAL A 27 11.02 -7.10 12.03
C VAL A 27 11.34 -8.34 11.20
N GLU A 28 11.90 -9.35 11.87
CA GLU A 28 12.08 -10.69 11.31
C GLU A 28 10.74 -11.43 11.29
N ASN A 29 10.38 -11.96 10.13
CA ASN A 29 9.15 -12.70 9.87
C ASN A 29 9.48 -14.01 9.16
N VAL A 30 8.49 -14.91 9.10
CA VAL A 30 8.58 -16.18 8.39
C VAL A 30 7.35 -16.33 7.50
N GLU A 31 7.57 -16.68 6.24
CA GLU A 31 6.51 -17.03 5.29
C GLU A 31 6.71 -18.47 4.82
N ALA A 32 5.64 -19.25 4.73
CA ALA A 32 5.69 -20.60 4.20
C ALA A 32 5.38 -20.59 2.70
N ASP A 33 6.17 -21.29 1.88
CA ASP A 33 5.86 -21.49 0.47
C ASP A 33 4.71 -22.50 0.27
N GLU A 34 4.35 -22.77 -0.99
CA GLU A 34 3.27 -23.71 -1.35
C GLU A 34 3.48 -25.13 -0.82
N ASP A 35 4.74 -25.53 -0.58
CA ASP A 35 5.12 -26.83 -0.01
C ASP A 35 5.17 -26.81 1.54
N GLY A 36 4.86 -25.66 2.15
CA GLY A 36 4.90 -25.46 3.60
C GLY A 36 6.31 -25.24 4.16
N LYS A 37 7.31 -25.00 3.30
CA LYS A 37 8.67 -24.70 3.75
C LYS A 37 8.75 -23.24 4.16
N GLU A 38 9.28 -23.02 5.36
CA GLU A 38 9.47 -21.70 5.95
C GLU A 38 10.67 -20.95 5.33
N HIS A 39 10.44 -19.70 4.97
CA HIS A 39 11.43 -18.75 4.46
C HIS A 39 11.44 -17.51 5.37
N PRO A 40 12.53 -17.28 6.12
CA PRO A 40 12.66 -16.09 6.94
C PRO A 40 12.94 -14.87 6.05
N PHE A 41 12.35 -13.73 6.42
CA PHE A 41 12.62 -12.45 5.78
C PHE A 41 12.55 -11.31 6.81
N THR A 42 13.27 -10.22 6.57
CA THR A 42 13.13 -8.99 7.36
C THR A 42 12.15 -8.06 6.66
N ARG A 43 11.42 -7.23 7.42
CA ARG A 43 10.53 -6.21 6.88
C ARG A 43 10.71 -4.91 7.64
N PHE A 44 10.73 -3.78 6.92
CA PHE A 44 10.44 -2.48 7.50
C PHE A 44 8.93 -2.37 7.76
N ASP A 45 8.50 -2.66 8.99
CA ASP A 45 7.10 -2.96 9.29
C ASP A 45 6.30 -1.71 9.63
N PHE A 46 5.44 -1.28 8.70
CA PHE A 46 4.59 -0.11 8.87
C PHE A 46 3.66 -0.21 10.09
N ASN A 47 3.30 -1.42 10.55
CA ASN A 47 2.49 -1.55 11.76
C ASN A 47 3.23 -1.13 13.04
N ARG A 48 4.57 -1.09 13.02
CA ARG A 48 5.37 -0.57 14.13
C ARG A 48 5.33 0.95 14.23
N ILE A 49 4.89 1.62 13.17
CA ILE A 49 4.84 3.08 13.06
C ILE A 49 3.38 3.55 13.12
N ILE A 50 2.53 3.01 12.24
CA ILE A 50 1.08 3.27 12.19
C ILE A 50 0.37 1.91 12.24
N PRO A 51 -0.06 1.43 13.42
CA PRO A 51 -0.63 0.10 13.57
C PRO A 51 -2.02 0.01 12.94
N ARG A 52 -2.24 -1.02 12.12
CA ARG A 52 -3.56 -1.31 11.57
C ARG A 52 -4.47 -1.94 12.64
N PRO A 53 -5.73 -1.47 12.80
CA PRO A 53 -6.71 -2.13 13.66
C PRO A 53 -6.90 -3.61 13.30
N THR A 54 -6.89 -4.49 14.30
CA THR A 54 -6.97 -5.95 14.12
C THR A 54 -8.28 -6.42 13.51
N ILE A 55 -9.39 -5.69 13.72
CA ILE A 55 -10.69 -5.99 13.07
C ILE A 55 -10.58 -6.04 11.54
N LEU A 56 -9.64 -5.26 10.96
CA LEU A 56 -9.45 -5.20 9.52
C LEU A 56 -8.77 -6.45 8.95
N GLU A 57 -8.13 -7.28 9.76
CA GLU A 57 -7.56 -8.58 9.31
C GLU A 57 -8.64 -9.55 8.82
N GLN A 58 -9.88 -9.37 9.27
CA GLN A 58 -11.03 -10.19 8.87
C GLN A 58 -11.78 -9.62 7.66
N THR A 59 -11.40 -8.42 7.19
CA THR A 59 -12.06 -7.75 6.08
C THR A 59 -11.43 -8.13 4.74
N GLU A 60 -12.14 -7.87 3.65
CA GLU A 60 -11.60 -7.92 2.30
C GLU A 60 -12.13 -6.73 1.48
N SER A 61 -11.48 -6.44 0.36
CA SER A 61 -11.96 -5.46 -0.62
C SER A 61 -12.32 -6.21 -1.90
N SER A 62 -13.59 -6.57 -2.05
CA SER A 62 -14.04 -7.46 -3.13
C SER A 62 -15.48 -7.14 -3.56
N THR A 63 -15.85 -7.65 -4.74
CA THR A 63 -17.23 -7.60 -5.23
C THR A 63 -18.22 -8.31 -4.30
N ALA A 64 -17.77 -9.34 -3.56
CA ALA A 64 -18.61 -10.04 -2.58
C ALA A 64 -19.05 -9.10 -1.45
N VAL A 65 -18.12 -8.30 -0.93
CA VAL A 65 -18.44 -7.28 0.07
C VAL A 65 -19.40 -6.24 -0.51
N SER A 66 -19.16 -5.72 -1.71
CA SER A 66 -20.06 -4.77 -2.37
C SER A 66 -21.48 -5.31 -2.56
N MET A 67 -21.60 -6.58 -2.99
CA MET A 67 -22.90 -7.25 -3.12
C MET A 67 -23.61 -7.38 -1.77
N GLY A 68 -22.91 -7.84 -0.74
CA GLY A 68 -23.48 -8.00 0.59
C GLY A 68 -23.90 -6.66 1.22
N LEU A 69 -23.12 -5.60 1.02
CA LEU A 69 -23.48 -4.27 1.49
C LEU A 69 -24.71 -3.73 0.78
N LEU A 70 -24.83 -3.95 -0.53
CA LEU A 70 -26.06 -3.61 -1.25
C LEU A 70 -27.25 -4.45 -0.76
N VAL A 71 -27.06 -5.73 -0.45
CA VAL A 71 -28.12 -6.59 0.13
C VAL A 71 -28.59 -6.03 1.48
N LEU A 72 -27.65 -5.60 2.33
CA LEU A 72 -27.91 -5.03 3.64
C LEU A 72 -28.35 -3.55 3.62
N GLY A 73 -28.39 -2.91 2.44
CA GLY A 73 -28.76 -1.50 2.30
C GLY A 73 -27.73 -0.53 2.89
N ARG A 74 -26.44 -0.93 2.88
CA ARG A 74 -25.31 -0.15 3.41
C ARG A 74 -24.21 0.15 2.36
N PRO A 75 -24.50 0.46 1.08
CA PRO A 75 -23.46 0.69 0.08
C PRO A 75 -22.58 1.92 0.39
N GLU A 76 -23.10 2.88 1.18
CA GLU A 76 -22.45 4.16 1.47
C GLU A 76 -21.15 4.03 2.28
N ILE A 77 -20.87 2.87 2.87
CA ILE A 77 -19.64 2.65 3.63
C ILE A 77 -18.44 2.30 2.73
N ILE A 78 -18.67 1.97 1.45
CA ILE A 78 -17.61 1.85 0.46
C ILE A 78 -17.23 3.27 0.03
N LYS A 79 -16.00 3.67 0.35
CA LYS A 79 -15.37 4.90 -0.15
C LYS A 79 -14.23 4.49 -1.07
N ASP A 80 -14.52 4.36 -2.35
CA ASP A 80 -13.56 3.95 -3.39
C ASP A 80 -13.00 5.13 -4.20
N GLY A 81 -13.22 6.36 -3.74
CA GLY A 81 -12.75 7.58 -4.40
C GLY A 81 -13.71 8.13 -5.46
N PHE A 82 -14.79 7.43 -5.81
CA PHE A 82 -15.81 7.91 -6.77
C PHE A 82 -17.03 8.56 -6.08
N GLY A 83 -16.89 8.90 -4.80
CA GLY A 83 -17.95 9.47 -3.97
C GLY A 83 -18.62 8.43 -3.08
N THR A 84 -19.67 8.84 -2.38
CA THR A 84 -20.47 7.95 -1.53
C THR A 84 -21.69 7.47 -2.34
N PRO A 85 -21.78 6.19 -2.70
CA PRO A 85 -22.90 5.71 -3.50
C PRO A 85 -24.21 5.73 -2.70
N SER A 86 -25.30 6.18 -3.34
CA SER A 86 -26.65 5.96 -2.80
C SER A 86 -27.12 4.54 -3.13
N ILE A 87 -28.10 4.05 -2.37
CA ILE A 87 -28.73 2.75 -2.65
C ILE A 87 -29.32 2.75 -4.07
N GLU A 88 -30.01 3.82 -4.48
CA GLU A 88 -30.63 3.92 -5.79
C GLU A 88 -29.61 3.87 -6.92
N ALA A 89 -28.47 4.56 -6.76
CA ALA A 89 -27.39 4.57 -7.74
C ALA A 89 -26.78 3.17 -7.90
N GLU A 90 -26.52 2.47 -6.79
CA GLU A 90 -25.96 1.13 -6.83
C GLU A 90 -26.95 0.10 -7.37
N VAL A 91 -28.23 0.18 -6.99
CA VAL A 91 -29.28 -0.66 -7.57
C VAL A 91 -29.34 -0.45 -9.08
N ALA A 92 -29.38 0.80 -9.55
CA ALA A 92 -29.40 1.10 -10.98
C ALA A 92 -28.16 0.57 -11.70
N ARG A 93 -26.97 0.69 -11.09
CA ARG A 93 -25.72 0.14 -11.63
C ARG A 93 -25.80 -1.37 -11.80
N TYR A 94 -26.22 -2.10 -10.76
CA TYR A 94 -26.33 -3.56 -10.82
C TYR A 94 -27.41 -4.03 -11.82
N LEU A 95 -28.57 -3.38 -11.85
CA LEU A 95 -29.63 -3.69 -12.83
C LEU A 95 -29.20 -3.41 -14.28
N GLY A 96 -28.22 -2.52 -14.48
CA GLY A 96 -27.61 -2.26 -15.77
C GLY A 96 -26.56 -3.28 -16.22
N LEU A 97 -26.12 -4.20 -15.35
CA LEU A 97 -25.10 -5.19 -15.70
C LEU A 97 -25.70 -6.27 -16.63
N PRO A 98 -25.01 -6.66 -17.72
CA PRO A 98 -25.55 -7.62 -18.69
C PRO A 98 -26.03 -8.93 -18.06
N TRP A 99 -25.24 -9.47 -17.12
CA TRP A 99 -25.58 -10.73 -16.44
C TRP A 99 -26.80 -10.63 -15.52
N VAL A 100 -27.16 -9.43 -15.04
CA VAL A 100 -28.39 -9.20 -14.25
C VAL A 100 -29.59 -9.07 -15.19
N GLN A 101 -29.42 -8.36 -16.31
CA GLN A 101 -30.45 -8.20 -17.33
C GLN A 101 -30.85 -9.53 -17.99
N GLU A 102 -29.88 -10.42 -18.22
CA GLU A 102 -30.11 -11.77 -18.75
C GLU A 102 -31.02 -12.63 -17.85
N VAL A 103 -30.94 -12.43 -16.53
CA VAL A 103 -31.82 -13.11 -15.56
C VAL A 103 -33.22 -12.46 -15.50
N GLY A 104 -33.37 -11.24 -16.03
CA GLY A 104 -34.64 -10.52 -16.08
C GLY A 104 -35.04 -9.85 -14.76
N VAL A 105 -34.07 -9.64 -13.84
CA VAL A 105 -34.30 -8.90 -12.60
C VAL A 105 -34.48 -7.40 -12.91
N THR A 106 -35.52 -6.79 -12.35
CA THR A 106 -35.85 -5.37 -12.59
C THR A 106 -36.12 -4.56 -11.33
N ASP A 107 -36.20 -5.22 -10.17
CA ASP A 107 -36.46 -4.61 -8.88
C ASP A 107 -35.39 -4.98 -7.84
N TYR A 108 -35.32 -4.18 -6.77
CA TYR A 108 -34.29 -4.33 -5.74
C TYR A 108 -34.41 -5.62 -4.92
N GLU A 109 -35.62 -6.11 -4.62
CA GLU A 109 -35.80 -7.30 -3.79
C GLU A 109 -35.39 -8.57 -4.55
N SER A 110 -35.75 -8.65 -5.83
CA SER A 110 -35.28 -9.70 -6.74
C SER A 110 -33.77 -9.62 -6.97
N LEU A 111 -33.20 -8.40 -7.00
CA LEU A 111 -31.75 -8.21 -7.05
C LEU A 111 -31.06 -8.74 -5.79
N LYS A 112 -31.54 -8.42 -4.59
CA LYS A 112 -30.99 -8.95 -3.33
C LYS A 112 -30.94 -10.49 -3.34
N THR A 113 -32.02 -11.10 -3.81
CA THR A 113 -32.12 -12.57 -3.95
C THR A 113 -31.06 -13.10 -4.90
N LEU A 114 -30.91 -12.48 -6.09
CA LEU A 114 -29.92 -12.86 -7.08
C LEU A 114 -28.48 -12.72 -6.55
N LEU A 115 -28.15 -11.60 -5.88
CA LEU A 115 -26.82 -11.36 -5.32
C LEU A 115 -26.46 -12.41 -4.25
N THR A 116 -27.41 -12.71 -3.36
CA THR A 116 -27.22 -13.71 -2.30
C THR A 116 -27.08 -15.13 -2.86
N GLN A 117 -27.80 -15.46 -3.93
CA GLN A 117 -27.66 -16.77 -4.60
C GLN A 117 -26.32 -16.90 -5.34
N ARG A 118 -25.86 -15.80 -5.95
CA ARG A 118 -24.57 -15.75 -6.66
C ARG A 118 -23.40 -15.92 -5.71
N ASP A 119 -23.45 -15.28 -4.54
CA ASP A 119 -22.45 -15.39 -3.50
C ASP A 119 -23.11 -15.52 -2.12
N PRO A 120 -23.35 -16.76 -1.65
CA PRO A 120 -23.96 -17.00 -0.35
C PRO A 120 -23.17 -16.44 0.84
N GLY A 121 -21.88 -16.13 0.67
CA GLY A 121 -21.03 -15.55 1.70
C GLY A 121 -21.05 -14.02 1.74
N CYS A 122 -21.70 -13.35 0.78
CA CYS A 122 -21.62 -11.89 0.63
C CYS A 122 -22.13 -11.15 1.87
N VAL A 123 -23.23 -11.62 2.48
CA VAL A 123 -23.84 -11.00 3.67
C VAL A 123 -22.89 -11.07 4.87
N ALA A 124 -22.32 -12.25 5.16
CA ALA A 124 -21.41 -12.42 6.28
C ALA A 124 -20.14 -11.54 6.14
N LYS A 125 -19.61 -11.44 4.92
CA LYS A 125 -18.48 -10.56 4.61
C LYS A 125 -18.84 -9.07 4.80
N ALA A 126 -20.02 -8.67 4.36
CA ALA A 126 -20.52 -7.31 4.54
C ALA A 126 -20.77 -6.95 6.02
N GLU A 127 -21.25 -7.88 6.84
CA GLU A 127 -21.38 -7.67 8.28
C GLU A 127 -20.04 -7.40 8.96
N ILE A 128 -18.97 -8.10 8.56
CA ILE A 128 -17.60 -7.82 9.05
C ILE A 128 -17.17 -6.41 8.62
N ALA A 129 -17.41 -6.04 7.35
CA ALA A 129 -17.08 -4.72 6.84
C ALA A 129 -17.82 -3.58 7.56
N ILE A 130 -19.11 -3.78 7.88
CA ILE A 130 -19.91 -2.83 8.67
C ILE A 130 -19.32 -2.66 10.06
N ARG A 131 -18.99 -3.76 10.76
CA ARG A 131 -18.37 -3.68 12.09
C ARG A 131 -17.02 -2.95 12.05
N ALA A 132 -16.18 -3.27 11.08
CA ALA A 132 -14.89 -2.58 10.89
C ALA A 132 -15.08 -1.08 10.65
N TYR A 133 -16.06 -0.71 9.82
CA TYR A 133 -16.38 0.69 9.55
C TYR A 133 -16.88 1.42 10.80
N GLU A 134 -17.73 0.78 11.61
CA GLU A 134 -18.22 1.35 12.87
C GLU A 134 -17.10 1.52 13.92
N GLU A 135 -16.11 0.63 13.91
CA GLU A 135 -14.99 0.66 14.86
C GLU A 135 -13.90 1.66 14.49
N CYS A 136 -13.51 1.73 13.21
CA CYS A 136 -12.33 2.51 12.79
C CYS A 136 -12.58 3.44 11.58
N GLY A 137 -13.80 3.52 11.06
CA GLY A 137 -14.16 4.36 9.92
C GLY A 137 -13.79 3.80 8.54
N HIS A 138 -13.26 2.57 8.49
CA HIS A 138 -12.84 1.90 7.26
C HIS A 138 -13.51 0.52 7.14
N ALA A 139 -14.12 0.25 5.97
CA ALA A 139 -14.83 -0.99 5.71
C ALA A 139 -13.90 -2.15 5.32
N SER A 140 -12.65 -1.86 4.98
CA SER A 140 -11.66 -2.87 4.60
C SER A 140 -10.23 -2.44 4.92
N TRP A 141 -9.34 -3.42 5.13
CA TRP A 141 -7.90 -3.21 5.27
C TRP A 141 -7.34 -2.39 4.11
N TYR A 142 -7.88 -2.56 2.90
CA TYR A 142 -7.43 -1.86 1.70
C TYR A 142 -7.66 -0.35 1.84
N SER A 143 -8.90 0.05 2.15
CA SER A 143 -9.25 1.47 2.31
C SER A 143 -8.47 2.12 3.44
N TRP A 144 -8.21 1.37 4.52
CA TRP A 144 -7.40 1.84 5.64
C TRP A 144 -5.93 2.01 5.24
N SER A 145 -5.31 1.02 4.59
CA SER A 145 -3.90 1.08 4.18
C SER A 145 -3.64 2.25 3.23
N ILE A 146 -4.50 2.47 2.23
CA ILE A 146 -4.36 3.63 1.33
C ILE A 146 -4.43 4.93 2.13
N SER A 147 -5.38 5.08 3.04
CA SER A 147 -5.56 6.32 3.79
C SER A 147 -4.49 6.59 4.85
N ASN A 148 -3.87 5.55 5.41
CA ASN A 148 -3.00 5.67 6.59
C ASN A 148 -1.54 5.34 6.31
N TRP A 149 -1.25 4.51 5.31
CA TRP A 149 0.11 4.22 4.85
C TRP A 149 0.43 4.86 3.50
N GLY A 150 -0.57 5.36 2.77
CA GLY A 150 -0.38 5.91 1.41
C GLY A 150 -0.23 4.84 0.33
N THR A 151 -0.04 3.58 0.70
CA THR A 151 0.15 2.43 -0.18
C THR A 151 -0.74 1.25 0.22
N LYS A 152 -0.96 0.32 -0.70
CA LYS A 152 -1.86 -0.83 -0.51
C LYS A 152 -1.37 -1.82 0.54
N TRP A 153 -0.09 -2.13 0.51
CA TRP A 153 0.53 -3.16 1.33
C TRP A 153 1.60 -2.57 2.22
N ASN A 154 2.01 -3.34 3.21
CA ASN A 154 3.21 -3.05 3.99
C ASN A 154 4.46 -3.17 3.08
N ALA A 155 5.64 -2.79 3.56
CA ALA A 155 6.88 -2.97 2.81
C ALA A 155 7.15 -4.45 2.49
N TYR A 156 7.76 -4.71 1.33
CA TYR A 156 8.22 -6.03 0.89
C TYR A 156 9.54 -5.90 0.13
N SER A 157 10.12 -7.02 -0.33
CA SER A 157 11.43 -7.06 -1.00
C SER A 157 12.56 -6.37 -0.21
N PHE A 158 12.55 -6.52 1.12
CA PHE A 158 13.52 -5.83 1.96
C PHE A 158 14.93 -6.41 1.81
N GLU A 159 15.92 -5.53 1.70
CA GLU A 159 17.33 -5.88 1.58
C GLU A 159 18.20 -4.87 2.35
N VAL A 160 19.16 -5.36 3.14
CA VAL A 160 20.22 -4.49 3.70
C VAL A 160 21.33 -4.37 2.66
N ILE A 161 21.61 -3.13 2.23
CA ILE A 161 22.68 -2.83 1.28
C ILE A 161 24.00 -2.66 2.02
N GLU A 162 23.98 -1.93 3.15
CA GLU A 162 25.18 -1.67 3.95
C GLU A 162 24.84 -1.48 5.42
N GLU A 163 25.66 -2.04 6.30
CA GLU A 163 25.60 -1.77 7.74
C GLU A 163 27.02 -1.61 8.29
N ARG A 164 27.32 -0.42 8.82
CA ARG A 164 28.61 -0.08 9.42
C ARG A 164 28.42 0.93 10.55
N GLU A 165 29.49 1.25 11.27
CA GLU A 165 29.44 2.24 12.35
C GLU A 165 28.85 3.58 11.85
N GLY A 166 27.78 4.02 12.50
CA GLY A 166 27.09 5.27 12.19
C GLY A 166 26.28 5.29 10.89
N ARG A 167 26.07 4.16 10.21
CA ARG A 167 25.26 4.07 8.98
C ARG A 167 24.58 2.72 8.81
N LEU A 168 23.27 2.77 8.57
CA LEU A 168 22.46 1.64 8.09
C LEU A 168 21.81 2.04 6.77
N GLU A 169 21.97 1.22 5.75
CA GLU A 169 21.39 1.42 4.42
C GLU A 169 20.62 0.18 4.00
N PHE A 170 19.37 0.39 3.59
CA PHE A 170 18.50 -0.69 3.16
C PHE A 170 17.57 -0.22 2.05
N ARG A 171 16.93 -1.19 1.40
CA ARG A 171 15.95 -0.98 0.35
C ARG A 171 14.72 -1.83 0.58
N PHE A 172 13.56 -1.34 0.14
CA PHE A 172 12.31 -2.09 0.14
C PHE A 172 11.35 -1.52 -0.91
N ASP A 173 10.35 -2.32 -1.27
CA ASP A 173 9.32 -1.92 -2.22
C ASP A 173 7.98 -1.62 -1.53
N THR A 174 7.22 -0.70 -2.12
CA THR A 174 5.82 -0.43 -1.83
C THR A 174 4.97 -0.53 -3.09
N ALA A 175 3.67 -0.78 -2.92
CA ALA A 175 2.76 -0.82 -4.07
C ALA A 175 2.37 0.58 -4.50
N TRP A 176 2.51 0.88 -5.78
CA TRP A 176 1.93 2.02 -6.51
C TRP A 176 2.39 3.43 -6.12
N SER A 177 2.83 3.64 -4.88
CA SER A 177 3.09 4.96 -4.32
C SER A 177 4.13 4.92 -3.21
N PRO A 178 4.78 6.06 -2.92
CA PRO A 178 5.60 6.22 -1.72
C PRO A 178 4.74 6.08 -0.45
N PRO A 179 5.26 5.50 0.65
CA PRO A 179 4.55 5.44 1.91
C PRO A 179 4.67 6.75 2.70
N GLU A 180 4.35 7.90 2.10
CA GLU A 180 4.57 9.24 2.70
C GLU A 180 3.99 9.38 4.12
N PRO A 181 2.75 8.93 4.42
CA PRO A 181 2.23 9.00 5.79
C PRO A 181 3.09 8.22 6.81
N VAL A 182 3.70 7.11 6.38
CA VAL A 182 4.58 6.31 7.25
C VAL A 182 5.87 7.07 7.53
N PHE A 183 6.48 7.69 6.52
CA PHE A 183 7.69 8.50 6.71
C PHE A 183 7.42 9.76 7.55
N ALA A 184 6.28 10.41 7.34
CA ALA A 184 5.85 11.53 8.17
C ALA A 184 5.70 11.13 9.64
N ALA A 185 5.02 10.00 9.93
CA ALA A 185 4.88 9.49 11.29
C ALA A 185 6.21 9.01 11.90
N LEU A 186 7.14 8.53 11.07
CA LEU A 186 8.47 8.12 11.50
C LEU A 186 9.28 9.32 12.01
N ALA A 187 9.10 10.51 11.42
CA ALA A 187 9.78 11.74 11.85
C ALA A 187 9.46 12.13 13.30
N ASP A 188 8.23 11.86 13.75
CA ASP A 188 7.80 12.15 15.12
C ASP A 188 8.20 11.07 16.15
N HIS A 189 8.84 9.98 15.72
CA HIS A 189 9.15 8.85 16.60
C HIS A 189 10.44 9.07 17.39
N PRO A 190 10.49 8.80 18.72
CA PRO A 190 11.68 9.03 19.55
C PRO A 190 12.95 8.34 19.05
N GLU A 191 12.83 7.15 18.48
CA GLU A 191 13.91 6.36 17.89
C GLU A 191 14.57 7.05 16.68
N CYS A 192 13.98 8.13 16.17
CA CYS A 192 14.49 8.93 15.06
C CYS A 192 15.02 10.31 15.49
N GLU A 193 14.93 10.69 16.78
CA GLU A 193 15.29 12.04 17.27
C GLU A 193 16.76 12.41 16.98
N ASP A 194 17.66 11.45 17.19
CA ASP A 194 19.11 11.61 16.98
C ASP A 194 19.60 11.11 15.60
N LEU A 195 18.67 10.87 14.66
CA LEU A 195 18.97 10.32 13.35
C LEU A 195 18.72 11.33 12.23
N ARG A 196 19.49 11.17 11.16
CA ARG A 196 19.16 11.69 9.83
C ARG A 196 18.84 10.50 8.92
N ILE A 197 17.69 10.54 8.27
CA ILE A 197 17.23 9.50 7.36
C ILE A 197 17.05 10.12 5.98
N ASP A 198 17.93 9.77 5.04
CA ASP A 198 17.82 10.16 3.64
C ASP A 198 17.10 9.05 2.86
N ILE A 199 16.10 9.43 2.06
CA ILE A 199 15.22 8.51 1.34
C ILE A 199 15.23 8.90 -0.14
N GLN A 200 15.35 7.89 -1.00
CA GLN A 200 15.20 8.02 -2.44
C GLN A 200 14.18 6.99 -2.90
N GLY A 201 13.22 7.38 -3.71
CA GLY A 201 12.28 6.44 -4.29
C GLY A 201 12.10 6.59 -5.78
N PHE A 202 11.83 5.46 -6.44
CA PHE A 202 11.73 5.34 -7.88
C PHE A 202 10.57 4.41 -8.23
N ASP A 203 9.69 4.88 -9.10
CA ASP A 203 8.62 4.08 -9.70
C ASP A 203 9.18 3.23 -10.84
N GLU A 204 9.00 1.90 -10.81
CA GLU A 204 9.53 1.01 -11.84
C GLU A 204 8.95 1.30 -13.24
N GLY A 205 7.78 1.91 -13.30
CA GLY A 205 7.12 2.39 -14.52
C GLY A 205 7.65 3.72 -15.04
N TRP A 206 8.69 4.29 -14.43
CA TRP A 206 9.31 5.57 -14.78
C TRP A 206 8.35 6.77 -14.71
N LEU A 207 7.23 6.66 -13.99
CA LEU A 207 6.24 7.73 -13.91
C LEU A 207 6.65 8.84 -12.94
N PHE A 208 7.37 8.51 -11.87
CA PHE A 208 7.83 9.48 -10.89
C PHE A 208 9.03 8.96 -10.08
N ALA A 209 9.74 9.89 -9.47
CA ALA A 209 10.76 9.63 -8.48
C ALA A 209 10.72 10.75 -7.43
N TYR A 210 11.31 10.48 -6.26
CA TYR A 210 11.33 11.46 -5.19
C TYR A 210 12.59 11.33 -4.32
N ARG A 211 12.93 12.42 -3.65
CA ARG A 211 13.89 12.45 -2.55
C ARG A 211 13.18 12.97 -1.32
N ALA A 212 13.52 12.41 -0.17
CA ALA A 212 13.02 12.90 1.10
C ALA A 212 14.10 12.82 2.17
N GLU A 213 13.93 13.65 3.19
CA GLU A 213 14.77 13.67 4.37
C GLU A 213 13.89 13.66 5.62
N ILE A 214 14.29 12.88 6.61
CA ILE A 214 13.81 13.00 7.98
C ILE A 214 14.96 13.46 8.86
N SER A 215 14.81 14.62 9.49
CA SER A 215 15.73 15.13 10.51
C SER A 215 15.01 16.12 11.44
N CYS A 216 15.40 16.15 12.71
CA CYS A 216 14.86 17.10 13.70
C CYS A 216 13.31 17.11 13.80
N GLY A 217 12.66 15.95 13.68
CA GLY A 217 11.19 15.86 13.73
C GLY A 217 10.46 16.35 12.48
N ILE A 218 11.18 16.58 11.37
CA ILE A 218 10.62 17.08 10.12
C ILE A 218 10.82 16.02 9.05
N TYR A 219 9.75 15.75 8.29
CA TYR A 219 9.79 15.02 7.04
C TYR A 219 9.61 16.02 5.89
N ASP A 220 10.60 16.12 5.01
CA ASP A 220 10.55 16.96 3.81
C ASP A 220 10.72 16.08 2.57
N ILE A 221 9.88 16.28 1.55
CA ILE A 221 9.85 15.48 0.33
C ILE A 221 9.78 16.39 -0.90
N GLU A 222 10.58 16.06 -1.90
CA GLU A 222 10.54 16.66 -3.22
C GLU A 222 10.35 15.60 -4.31
N SER A 223 9.42 15.86 -5.23
CA SER A 223 9.34 15.10 -6.48
C SER A 223 10.49 15.53 -7.40
N ILE A 224 11.16 14.54 -7.98
CA ILE A 224 12.26 14.76 -8.92
C ILE A 224 12.01 13.98 -10.22
N THR A 225 12.71 14.37 -11.27
CA THR A 225 12.66 13.66 -12.55
C THR A 225 13.31 12.30 -12.42
N PRO A 226 12.65 11.19 -12.81
CA PRO A 226 13.30 9.90 -12.97
C PRO A 226 14.43 9.98 -14.00
N THR A 227 15.63 9.53 -13.66
CA THR A 227 16.76 9.44 -14.60
C THR A 227 17.49 8.10 -14.47
N PRO A 228 18.20 7.65 -15.52
CA PRO A 228 19.04 6.44 -15.44
C PRO A 228 20.10 6.52 -14.35
N GLU A 229 20.64 7.71 -14.05
CA GLU A 229 21.59 7.89 -12.95
C GLU A 229 20.95 7.68 -11.59
N LEU A 230 19.71 8.16 -11.40
CA LEU A 230 18.95 7.93 -10.16
C LEU A 230 18.56 6.46 -10.02
N TYR A 231 18.16 5.81 -11.12
CA TYR A 231 17.96 4.37 -11.17
C TYR A 231 19.23 3.66 -10.69
N ALA A 232 20.38 3.96 -11.29
CA ALA A 232 21.65 3.32 -10.91
C ALA A 232 22.04 3.57 -9.45
N GLU A 233 21.73 4.75 -8.92
CA GLU A 233 21.95 5.10 -7.51
C GLU A 233 21.08 4.26 -6.55
N ILE A 234 19.82 4.00 -6.90
CA ILE A 234 18.85 3.27 -6.06
C ILE A 234 19.00 1.76 -6.20
N TYR A 235 19.22 1.28 -7.42
CA TYR A 235 19.28 -0.15 -7.73
C TYR A 235 20.70 -0.72 -7.56
N GLY A 236 21.74 0.12 -7.63
CA GLY A 236 23.14 -0.30 -7.57
C GLY A 236 23.69 -0.82 -8.90
N GLU A 237 22.89 -0.75 -9.97
CA GLU A 237 23.21 -1.21 -11.31
C GLU A 237 22.57 -0.29 -12.36
N PRO A 238 23.20 -0.08 -13.53
CA PRO A 238 22.63 0.76 -14.57
C PRO A 238 21.31 0.19 -15.09
N CYS A 239 20.41 1.07 -15.53
CA CYS A 239 19.26 0.63 -16.28
C CYS A 239 19.73 0.07 -17.64
N VAL A 240 19.26 -1.12 -17.99
CA VAL A 240 19.47 -1.74 -19.29
C VAL A 240 18.14 -1.82 -20.01
N ASP A 241 18.14 -1.48 -21.30
CA ASP A 241 17.00 -1.66 -22.17
C ASP A 241 16.72 -3.16 -22.43
N GLU A 242 15.60 -3.46 -23.09
CA GLU A 242 15.19 -4.85 -23.41
C GLU A 242 16.25 -5.63 -24.22
N ASP A 243 17.18 -4.93 -24.88
CA ASP A 243 18.27 -5.50 -25.67
C ASP A 243 19.61 -5.62 -24.90
N GLY A 244 19.66 -5.16 -23.64
CA GLY A 244 20.82 -5.26 -22.76
C GLY A 244 21.86 -4.14 -22.91
N GLU A 245 21.52 -3.06 -23.62
CA GLU A 245 22.32 -1.83 -23.70
C GLU A 245 21.83 -0.81 -22.65
N ALA A 246 22.71 0.07 -22.18
CA ALA A 246 22.32 1.07 -21.18
C ALA A 246 21.27 2.01 -21.78
N GLU A 247 20.12 2.15 -21.13
CA GLU A 247 19.02 2.97 -21.65
C GLU A 247 19.42 4.45 -21.59
N ASP A 248 19.61 5.09 -22.76
CA ASP A 248 19.85 6.53 -22.84
C ASP A 248 18.59 7.28 -22.34
N PRO A 249 18.73 8.33 -21.51
CA PRO A 249 17.58 9.02 -20.92
C PRO A 249 16.66 9.57 -22.01
N VAL A 250 15.42 9.07 -22.07
CA VAL A 250 14.38 9.65 -22.92
C VAL A 250 14.01 11.04 -22.36
N PRO A 251 14.22 12.14 -23.09
CA PRO A 251 13.89 13.46 -22.59
C PRO A 251 12.37 13.63 -22.52
N GLY A 252 11.85 13.66 -21.28
CA GLY A 252 10.60 14.31 -20.89
C GLY A 252 9.39 14.13 -21.81
N ALA A 253 8.53 13.16 -21.49
CA ALA A 253 7.12 13.26 -21.84
C ALA A 253 6.40 14.20 -20.85
N ALA A 254 6.78 15.48 -20.85
CA ALA A 254 5.87 16.52 -20.41
C ALA A 254 4.83 16.70 -21.52
N MET A 255 3.65 16.11 -21.39
CA MET A 255 2.50 16.46 -22.21
C MET A 255 1.22 16.52 -21.37
N ILE A 256 0.86 17.79 -21.05
CA ILE A 256 -0.47 18.42 -20.90
C ILE A 256 -1.46 17.79 -19.92
#